data_AF-A0A7Y4ZSB4-F1
#
_entry.id   AF-A0A7Y4ZSB4-F1
#
_cell.length_a   1.000
_cell.length_b   1.000
_cell.length_c   1.000
_cell.angle_alpha   90.00
_cell.angle_beta   90.00
_cell.angle_gamma   90.00
#
_symmetry.space_group_name_H-M   'P 1'
#
loop_
_entity.id
_entity.type
_entity.pdbx_description
1 polymer ?
#
loop_
_entity_poly.entity_id
_entity_poly.type
_entity_poly.pdbx_seq_one_letter_code
_entity_poly.pdbx_strand_id
1 'polypeptide(L)'
;MKRILLAFAALASAIACGNTDFDPQNKVDGVRILSSRADKPYAKPGDTVNLELLVADGRVEKPRPVVTAWIPIPCINPPEDLYYLCFTGSSGSTGSSSTGGQGPLGQLRPGQDVTRFLPQGPTYSFKMPDNVIIPRKSGEPYGLAILFNIVCAGRILIDEVDPSKGVQQVPISCVDEYGEKLPPTQYVIGLTRVYAYANRVNNNPVIEGLTFQGAPIDPKVGITVDRCTAKDVDKLQDCPELKVDVQVPATSNELNEGEKDVDGTPLRELVWASFFASTGTFDGDARLLYDTRTGKVGDTVIRYLPPAIPGDGTLWTVVKDNRGGAVWTDFPVHVK
;
A
#
# COMPACT_ATOMS: atom_id res chain seq x y z
N MET A 1 -43.39 54.30 16.65
CA MET A 1 -44.33 53.52 17.48
C MET A 1 -44.29 52.05 17.04
N LYS A 2 -44.18 51.16 18.03
CA LYS A 2 -44.46 49.70 18.03
C LYS A 2 -43.61 48.76 17.15
N ARG A 3 -42.73 48.04 17.87
CA ARG A 3 -42.23 46.68 17.59
C ARG A 3 -43.40 45.68 17.61
N ILE A 4 -43.37 44.65 16.75
CA ILE A 4 -43.76 43.26 17.07
C ILE A 4 -42.85 42.30 16.26
N LEU A 5 -42.26 41.33 16.98
CA LEU A 5 -41.46 40.18 16.51
C LEU A 5 -42.33 39.15 15.76
N LEU A 6 -41.73 38.39 14.83
CA LEU A 6 -41.81 36.91 14.88
C LEU A 6 -40.73 36.27 14.02
N ALA A 7 -40.17 35.20 14.58
CA ALA A 7 -39.01 34.45 14.13
C ALA A 7 -39.32 33.55 12.93
N PHE A 8 -38.36 33.41 12.01
CA PHE A 8 -38.18 32.19 11.24
C PHE A 8 -36.73 31.74 11.39
N ALA A 9 -36.57 30.69 12.18
CA ALA A 9 -35.33 29.98 12.40
C ALA A 9 -34.98 29.11 11.18
N ALA A 10 -33.68 29.03 10.92
CA ALA A 10 -32.93 27.86 10.47
C ALA A 10 -33.66 26.83 9.58
N LEU A 11 -33.38 26.85 8.28
CA LEU A 11 -33.41 25.64 7.44
C LEU A 11 -32.65 25.90 6.14
N ALA A 12 -31.38 25.43 6.04
CA ALA A 12 -30.72 24.98 4.80
C ALA A 12 -29.23 24.63 5.00
N SER A 13 -28.87 23.98 6.12
CA SER A 13 -27.52 23.41 6.32
C SER A 13 -27.62 21.91 6.52
N ALA A 14 -28.24 21.20 5.59
CA ALA A 14 -28.30 19.74 5.60
C ALA A 14 -28.63 19.20 4.20
N ILE A 15 -27.70 19.32 3.25
CA ILE A 15 -27.67 18.40 2.10
C ILE A 15 -26.23 17.91 1.93
N ALA A 16 -26.06 16.69 2.43
CA ALA A 16 -25.21 15.65 1.91
C ALA A 16 -23.69 15.91 1.84
N CYS A 17 -23.02 15.71 2.98
CA CYS A 17 -21.91 14.76 2.94
C CYS A 17 -22.50 13.46 2.36
N GLY A 18 -22.14 13.13 1.12
CA GLY A 18 -22.64 11.95 0.46
C GLY A 18 -22.33 10.73 1.32
N ASN A 19 -23.36 9.94 1.64
CA ASN A 19 -23.22 8.52 1.97
C ASN A 19 -22.76 7.78 0.71
N THR A 20 -21.61 8.15 0.15
CA THR A 20 -20.85 7.23 -0.67
C THR A 20 -20.13 6.35 0.31
N ASP A 21 -20.76 5.23 0.66
CA ASP A 21 -20.08 4.13 1.33
C ASP A 21 -18.86 3.82 0.46
N PHE A 22 -17.67 4.07 0.97
CA PHE A 22 -16.44 3.77 0.24
C PHE A 22 -16.34 2.25 0.17
N ASP A 23 -16.02 1.70 -1.01
CA ASP A 23 -15.75 0.27 -1.11
C ASP A 23 -14.68 -0.11 -0.05
N PRO A 24 -14.89 -1.21 0.69
CA PRO A 24 -13.93 -1.68 1.69
C PRO A 24 -12.50 -1.75 1.14
N GLN A 25 -11.49 -1.37 1.94
CA GLN A 25 -10.10 -1.35 1.44
C GLN A 25 -9.60 -2.77 1.12
N ASN A 26 -10.16 -3.77 1.80
CA ASN A 26 -9.90 -5.19 1.57
C ASN A 26 -10.55 -5.78 0.28
N LYS A 27 -11.46 -5.06 -0.40
CA LYS A 27 -12.08 -5.52 -1.65
C LYS A 27 -11.23 -5.15 -2.86
N VAL A 28 -11.00 -6.11 -3.75
CA VAL A 28 -10.20 -5.94 -4.97
C VAL A 28 -11.09 -6.05 -6.21
N ASP A 29 -11.62 -4.92 -6.65
CA ASP A 29 -12.52 -4.77 -7.82
C ASP A 29 -11.93 -3.91 -8.95
N GLY A 30 -10.66 -3.54 -8.81
CA GLY A 30 -9.90 -2.77 -9.77
C GLY A 30 -8.42 -3.11 -9.71
N VAL A 31 -7.60 -2.30 -10.38
CA VAL A 31 -6.14 -2.41 -10.35
C VAL A 31 -5.62 -1.89 -9.02
N ARG A 32 -4.88 -2.72 -8.27
CA ARG A 32 -4.31 -2.35 -6.97
C ARG A 32 -2.88 -2.86 -6.79
N ILE A 33 -2.11 -2.13 -5.98
CA ILE A 33 -0.90 -2.63 -5.34
C ILE A 33 -1.28 -2.92 -3.89
N LEU A 34 -1.28 -4.20 -3.51
CA LEU A 34 -1.66 -4.63 -2.16
C LEU A 34 -0.50 -4.47 -1.18
N SER A 35 0.73 -4.63 -1.67
CA SER A 35 1.95 -4.38 -0.89
C SER A 35 3.16 -4.16 -1.78
N SER A 36 4.18 -3.53 -1.21
CA SER A 36 5.55 -3.62 -1.68
C SER A 36 6.42 -4.29 -0.61
N ARG A 37 7.50 -4.96 -1.04
CA ARG A 37 8.50 -5.59 -0.19
C ARG A 37 9.88 -5.22 -0.67
N ALA A 38 10.76 -4.88 0.26
CA ALA A 38 12.19 -4.85 0.03
C ALA A 38 12.81 -6.11 0.63
N ASP A 39 13.77 -6.74 -0.06
CA ASP A 39 14.56 -7.84 0.52
C ASP A 39 15.34 -7.39 1.77
N LYS A 40 15.72 -6.11 1.80
CA LYS A 40 16.35 -5.40 2.92
C LYS A 40 15.46 -4.22 3.33
N PRO A 41 14.49 -4.41 4.25
CA PRO A 41 13.63 -3.34 4.73
C PRO A 41 14.43 -2.14 5.27
N TYR A 42 15.48 -2.45 6.03
CA TYR A 42 16.56 -1.51 6.38
C TYR A 42 17.83 -1.89 5.62
N ALA A 43 18.23 -1.05 4.67
CA ALA A 43 19.43 -1.23 3.89
C ALA A 43 20.65 -0.57 4.56
N LYS A 44 21.85 -0.96 4.14
CA LYS A 44 23.10 -0.23 4.45
C LYS A 44 23.51 0.65 3.27
N PRO A 45 24.33 1.68 3.50
CA PRO A 45 24.96 2.40 2.39
C PRO A 45 25.70 1.44 1.46
N GLY A 46 25.48 1.60 0.16
CA GLY A 46 26.09 0.76 -0.88
C GLY A 46 25.36 -0.55 -1.18
N ASP A 47 24.37 -0.95 -0.38
CA ASP A 47 23.59 -2.17 -0.63
C ASP A 47 22.85 -2.11 -1.97
N THR A 48 22.83 -3.24 -2.69
CA THR A 48 21.76 -3.49 -3.67
C THR A 48 20.52 -3.95 -2.93
N VAL A 49 19.40 -3.27 -3.17
CA VAL A 49 18.09 -3.60 -2.61
C VAL A 49 17.19 -4.07 -3.74
N ASN A 50 16.55 -5.21 -3.54
CA ASN A 50 15.59 -5.79 -4.47
C ASN A 50 14.18 -5.56 -3.95
N LEU A 51 13.32 -5.04 -4.80
CA LEU A 51 11.93 -4.72 -4.52
C LEU A 51 11.00 -5.65 -5.29
N GLU A 52 9.85 -5.89 -4.70
CA GLU A 52 8.76 -6.65 -5.30
C GLU A 52 7.42 -6.01 -4.94
N LEU A 53 6.47 -6.03 -5.88
CA LEU A 53 5.09 -5.60 -5.68
C LEU A 53 4.14 -6.79 -5.73
N LEU A 54 3.21 -6.82 -4.78
CA LEU A 54 2.00 -7.61 -4.90
C LEU A 54 0.94 -6.78 -5.64
N VAL A 55 0.75 -7.08 -6.92
CA VAL A 55 -0.21 -6.40 -7.80
C VAL A 55 -1.41 -7.30 -8.03
N ALA A 56 -2.62 -6.73 -7.98
CA ALA A 56 -3.86 -7.42 -8.31
C ALA A 56 -4.67 -6.63 -9.34
N ASP A 57 -5.25 -7.34 -10.31
CA ASP A 57 -6.18 -6.79 -11.30
C ASP A 57 -7.57 -7.39 -11.08
N GLY A 58 -8.34 -6.73 -10.21
CA GLY A 58 -9.72 -7.11 -9.86
C GLY A 58 -10.79 -6.62 -10.83
N ARG A 59 -10.41 -6.00 -11.97
CA ARG A 59 -11.40 -5.51 -12.93
C ARG A 59 -12.21 -6.67 -13.50
N VAL A 60 -13.52 -6.48 -13.59
CA VAL A 60 -14.42 -7.43 -14.27
C VAL A 60 -14.09 -7.47 -15.77
N GLU A 61 -14.05 -6.30 -16.40
CA GLU A 61 -13.68 -6.14 -17.80
C GLU A 61 -12.20 -5.74 -17.92
N LYS A 62 -11.44 -6.52 -18.69
CA LYS A 62 -10.00 -6.31 -18.89
C LYS A 62 -9.68 -6.03 -20.37
N PRO A 63 -10.22 -4.94 -20.95
CA PRO A 63 -10.01 -4.63 -22.36
C PRO A 63 -8.54 -4.36 -22.71
N ARG A 64 -7.74 -3.99 -21.68
CA ARG A 64 -6.31 -3.72 -21.79
C ARG A 64 -5.54 -4.49 -20.72
N PRO A 65 -4.36 -5.05 -21.04
CA PRO A 65 -3.50 -5.66 -20.05
C PRO A 65 -2.97 -4.60 -19.07
N VAL A 66 -2.72 -5.02 -17.83
CA VAL A 66 -2.06 -4.19 -16.83
C VAL A 66 -0.56 -4.17 -17.09
N VAL A 67 0.00 -2.98 -17.11
CA VAL A 67 1.43 -2.72 -17.09
C VAL A 67 1.86 -2.39 -15.66
N THR A 68 2.91 -3.04 -15.17
CA THR A 68 3.60 -2.64 -13.93
C THR A 68 4.96 -2.07 -14.30
N ALA A 69 5.27 -0.88 -13.79
CA ALA A 69 6.47 -0.14 -14.13
C ALA A 69 7.04 0.61 -12.91
N TRP A 70 8.32 0.96 -13.00
CA TRP A 70 9.04 1.69 -11.97
C TRP A 70 9.61 2.98 -12.52
N ILE A 71 9.64 4.03 -11.71
CA ILE A 71 10.48 5.20 -11.99
C ILE A 71 11.93 4.82 -11.65
N PRO A 72 12.85 4.80 -12.63
CA PRO A 72 14.15 4.15 -12.46
C PRO A 72 15.09 4.85 -11.47
N ILE A 73 14.92 6.17 -11.27
CA ILE A 73 15.80 6.94 -10.40
C ILE A 73 15.12 7.06 -9.02
N PRO A 74 15.68 6.44 -7.97
CA PRO A 74 15.15 6.61 -6.62
C PRO A 74 15.33 8.06 -6.17
N CYS A 75 14.34 8.59 -5.46
CA CYS A 75 14.42 9.89 -4.83
C CYS A 75 15.11 9.76 -3.47
N ILE A 76 16.28 10.36 -3.33
CA ILE A 76 17.13 10.21 -2.16
C ILE A 76 16.98 11.41 -1.23
N ASN A 77 16.65 11.16 0.04
CA ASN A 77 16.50 12.15 1.10
C ASN A 77 15.77 13.42 0.65
N PRO A 78 14.53 13.32 0.14
CA PRO A 78 13.77 14.53 -0.15
C PRO A 78 13.62 15.36 1.14
N PRO A 79 13.56 16.71 1.05
CA PRO A 79 13.41 17.56 2.22
C PRO A 79 12.21 17.13 3.06
N GLU A 80 12.40 17.07 4.39
CA GLU A 80 11.37 16.63 5.35
C GLU A 80 10.76 15.25 5.03
N ASP A 81 11.45 14.42 4.24
CA ASP A 81 11.00 13.10 3.75
C ASP A 81 9.68 13.15 2.95
N LEU A 82 9.40 14.30 2.32
CA LEU A 82 8.15 14.53 1.58
C LEU A 82 8.28 14.03 0.14
N TYR A 83 7.52 12.97 -0.19
CA TYR A 83 7.62 12.29 -1.49
C TYR A 83 7.36 13.21 -2.70
N TYR A 84 6.49 14.21 -2.56
CA TYR A 84 6.14 15.06 -3.69
C TYR A 84 7.26 16.02 -4.07
N LEU A 85 8.20 16.30 -3.15
CA LEU A 85 9.40 17.08 -3.45
C LEU A 85 10.38 16.33 -4.35
N CYS A 86 10.15 15.05 -4.61
CA CYS A 86 10.87 14.31 -5.64
C CYS A 86 10.54 14.82 -7.06
N PHE A 87 9.38 15.43 -7.28
CA PHE A 87 8.91 15.87 -8.59
C PHE A 87 9.03 17.38 -8.81
N THR A 88 9.16 18.15 -7.73
CA THR A 88 9.46 19.58 -7.83
C THR A 88 10.95 19.73 -8.07
N GLY A 89 11.36 20.22 -9.25
CA GLY A 89 12.75 20.58 -9.47
C GLY A 89 13.18 21.66 -8.48
N SER A 90 13.97 21.30 -7.47
CA SER A 90 14.64 22.26 -6.58
C SER A 90 16.08 21.81 -6.36
N SER A 91 17.11 22.51 -6.81
CA SER A 91 17.56 23.81 -6.28
C SER A 91 17.55 23.82 -4.74
N GLY A 92 18.45 23.05 -4.11
CA GLY A 92 18.49 23.00 -2.65
C GLY A 92 19.50 22.08 -1.96
N SER A 93 20.65 21.74 -2.56
CA SER A 93 21.77 21.19 -1.78
C SER A 93 23.12 21.58 -2.39
N THR A 94 23.64 22.72 -1.96
CA THR A 94 25.06 23.05 -2.05
C THR A 94 25.87 22.00 -1.29
N GLY A 95 26.65 21.20 -2.01
CA GLY A 95 27.76 20.44 -1.44
C GLY A 95 27.71 18.93 -1.60
N SER A 96 27.56 18.42 -2.82
CA SER A 96 28.35 17.27 -3.29
C SER A 96 28.17 17.08 -4.79
N SER A 97 29.29 17.02 -5.50
CA SER A 97 29.42 16.78 -6.93
C SER A 97 28.98 15.38 -7.33
N SER A 98 27.67 15.15 -7.39
CA SER A 98 27.04 14.01 -8.07
C SER A 98 25.64 14.41 -8.55
N THR A 99 25.52 14.77 -9.84
CA THR A 99 24.26 14.70 -10.63
C THR A 99 22.97 15.25 -9.99
N GLY A 100 23.06 16.27 -9.13
CA GLY A 100 21.92 16.87 -8.45
C GLY A 100 21.24 17.95 -9.28
N GLY A 101 19.94 17.78 -9.57
CA GLY A 101 19.11 18.88 -10.08
C GLY A 101 17.93 18.52 -10.98
N GLN A 102 17.75 17.25 -11.35
CA GLN A 102 16.53 16.82 -12.04
C GLN A 102 15.87 15.74 -11.20
N GLY A 103 14.63 16.00 -10.78
CA GLY A 103 13.75 14.93 -10.29
C GLY A 103 13.72 13.80 -11.32
N PRO A 104 13.31 12.58 -10.94
CA PRO A 104 13.46 11.40 -11.79
C PRO A 104 12.74 11.51 -13.15
N LEU A 105 11.81 12.47 -13.29
CA LEU A 105 11.08 12.77 -14.52
C LEU A 105 11.36 14.17 -15.09
N GLY A 106 12.24 14.96 -14.46
CA GLY A 106 12.45 16.39 -14.79
C GLY A 106 13.05 16.67 -16.17
N GLN A 107 13.53 15.64 -16.88
CA GLN A 107 13.99 15.72 -18.28
C GLN A 107 12.90 15.41 -19.30
N LEU A 108 11.76 14.87 -18.86
CA LEU A 108 10.72 14.35 -19.73
C LEU A 108 9.70 15.44 -20.06
N ARG A 109 9.18 15.43 -21.28
CA ARG A 109 8.22 16.44 -21.74
C ARG A 109 6.79 15.99 -21.39
N PRO A 110 5.90 16.91 -20.96
CA PRO A 110 4.49 16.60 -20.85
C PRO A 110 3.92 16.00 -22.14
N GLY A 111 3.01 15.04 -22.01
CA GLY A 111 2.43 14.28 -23.11
C GLY A 111 3.32 13.16 -23.67
N GLN A 112 4.56 13.02 -23.18
CA GLN A 112 5.43 11.93 -23.61
C GLN A 112 4.95 10.59 -23.05
N ASP A 113 4.79 9.60 -23.94
CA ASP A 113 4.54 8.21 -23.56
C ASP A 113 5.84 7.56 -23.09
N VAL A 114 5.88 7.23 -21.80
CA VAL A 114 7.05 6.66 -21.14
C VAL A 114 6.91 5.16 -20.89
N THR A 115 5.78 4.56 -21.27
CA THR A 115 5.42 3.18 -20.93
C THR A 115 6.56 2.20 -21.20
N ARG A 116 7.18 2.28 -22.39
CA ARG A 116 8.25 1.36 -22.82
C ARG A 116 9.65 1.74 -22.33
N PHE A 117 9.82 2.93 -21.79
CA PHE A 117 11.12 3.43 -21.31
C PHE A 117 11.33 3.16 -19.82
N LEU A 118 10.25 2.93 -19.07
CA LEU A 118 10.32 2.57 -17.67
C LEU A 118 10.69 1.09 -17.51
N PRO A 119 11.52 0.71 -16.51
CA PRO A 119 11.68 -0.68 -16.09
C PRO A 119 10.32 -1.32 -15.82
N GLN A 120 10.07 -2.46 -16.48
CA GLN A 120 8.79 -3.17 -16.45
C GLN A 120 8.83 -4.36 -15.50
N GLY A 121 7.67 -4.73 -14.97
CA GLY A 121 7.46 -5.92 -14.16
C GLY A 121 7.30 -5.62 -12.65
N PRO A 122 6.91 -6.65 -11.87
CA PRO A 122 6.61 -6.48 -10.45
C PRO A 122 7.87 -6.31 -9.59
N THR A 123 9.06 -6.50 -10.15
CA THR A 123 10.33 -6.44 -9.43
C THR A 123 11.22 -5.31 -9.94
N TYR A 124 11.99 -4.71 -9.05
CA TYR A 124 12.99 -3.71 -9.41
C TYR A 124 14.17 -3.73 -8.43
N SER A 125 15.36 -3.40 -8.90
CA SER A 125 16.55 -3.34 -8.05
C SER A 125 17.21 -1.98 -8.19
N PHE A 126 17.68 -1.43 -7.07
CA PHE A 126 18.49 -0.21 -7.06
C PHE A 126 19.67 -0.36 -6.11
N LYS A 127 20.70 0.48 -6.32
CA LYS A 127 21.81 0.59 -5.38
C LYS A 127 21.55 1.75 -4.42
N MET A 128 21.55 1.46 -3.13
CA MET A 128 21.51 2.47 -2.08
C MET A 128 22.80 3.31 -2.14
N PRO A 129 22.72 4.65 -2.19
CA PRO A 129 23.93 5.48 -2.23
C PRO A 129 24.82 5.29 -1.00
N ASP A 130 26.15 5.34 -1.20
CA ASP A 130 27.13 5.17 -0.12
C ASP A 130 27.08 6.30 0.93
N ASN A 131 26.57 7.48 0.53
CA ASN A 131 26.41 8.67 1.37
C ASN A 131 24.94 8.98 1.71
N VAL A 132 24.06 7.97 1.69
CA VAL A 132 22.62 8.17 1.91
C VAL A 132 22.29 8.63 3.34
N ILE A 133 23.10 8.28 4.35
CA ILE A 133 22.77 8.60 5.74
C ILE A 133 23.10 10.06 6.03
N ILE A 134 22.09 10.83 6.44
CA ILE A 134 22.23 12.23 6.82
C ILE A 134 21.74 12.47 8.25
N PRO A 135 22.26 13.49 8.96
CA PRO A 135 21.67 13.94 10.22
C PRO A 135 20.22 14.41 10.02
N ARG A 136 19.37 14.13 11.00
CA ARG A 136 17.94 14.51 11.00
C ARG A 136 17.65 15.39 12.21
N LYS A 137 16.55 16.15 12.15
CA LYS A 137 16.19 17.12 13.21
C LYS A 137 16.00 16.44 14.58
N SER A 138 15.53 15.20 14.59
CA SER A 138 15.35 14.38 15.78
C SER A 138 15.64 12.92 15.47
N GLY A 139 16.07 12.17 16.49
CA GLY A 139 16.40 10.75 16.37
C GLY A 139 17.81 10.52 15.80
N GLU A 140 18.09 9.26 15.53
CA GLU A 140 19.37 8.87 14.93
C GLU A 140 19.44 9.25 13.44
N PRO A 141 20.66 9.46 12.90
CA PRO A 141 20.85 9.67 11.47
C PRO A 141 20.34 8.49 10.64
N TYR A 142 19.64 8.79 9.54
CA TYR A 142 19.19 7.79 8.58
C TYR A 142 19.16 8.35 7.16
N GLY A 143 19.26 7.44 6.20
CA GLY A 143 19.00 7.68 4.79
C GLY A 143 17.62 7.19 4.39
N LEU A 144 17.04 7.80 3.36
CA LEU A 144 15.77 7.41 2.78
C LEU A 144 15.88 7.39 1.25
N ALA A 145 15.49 6.26 0.65
CA ALA A 145 15.19 6.16 -0.76
C ALA A 145 13.68 5.97 -0.95
N ILE A 146 13.06 6.83 -1.75
CA ILE A 146 11.67 6.70 -2.19
C ILE A 146 11.67 6.25 -3.65
N LEU A 147 11.04 5.11 -3.92
CA LEU A 147 10.85 4.57 -5.26
C LEU A 147 9.39 4.62 -5.62
N PHE A 148 9.08 5.08 -6.83
CA PHE A 148 7.72 5.17 -7.32
C PHE A 148 7.44 4.01 -8.27
N ASN A 149 6.29 3.39 -8.08
CA ASN A 149 5.80 2.31 -8.90
C ASN A 149 4.43 2.68 -9.48
N ILE A 150 4.16 2.18 -10.67
CA ILE A 150 2.98 2.52 -11.45
C ILE A 150 2.40 1.21 -11.93
N VAL A 151 1.11 1.00 -11.66
CA VAL A 151 0.35 -0.09 -12.23
C VAL A 151 -0.77 0.55 -13.05
N CYS A 152 -0.79 0.32 -14.36
CA CYS A 152 -1.64 1.04 -15.30
C CYS A 152 -2.23 0.08 -16.34
N ALA A 153 -3.55 0.03 -16.49
CA ALA A 153 -4.22 -0.73 -17.54
C ALA A 153 -4.29 0.02 -18.87
N GLY A 154 -3.16 0.53 -19.32
CA GLY A 154 -3.04 1.42 -20.47
C GLY A 154 -1.60 1.88 -20.69
N ARG A 155 -1.45 3.14 -21.10
CA ARG A 155 -0.15 3.79 -21.33
C ARG A 155 0.14 4.80 -20.23
N ILE A 156 1.41 4.93 -19.88
CA ILE A 156 1.92 5.86 -18.87
C ILE A 156 2.39 7.11 -19.58
N LEU A 157 1.72 8.25 -19.34
CA LEU A 157 2.12 9.55 -19.86
C LEU A 157 2.69 10.43 -18.74
N ILE A 158 3.61 11.31 -19.13
CA ILE A 158 4.02 12.43 -18.28
C ILE A 158 2.96 13.53 -18.36
N ASP A 159 2.42 13.91 -17.20
CA ASP A 159 1.47 15.00 -17.09
C ASP A 159 2.21 16.33 -16.92
N GLU A 160 1.57 17.43 -17.34
CA GLU A 160 1.99 18.76 -16.95
C GLU A 160 1.70 18.98 -15.46
N VAL A 161 2.67 19.56 -14.74
CA VAL A 161 2.51 19.94 -13.34
C VAL A 161 1.51 21.09 -13.28
N ASP A 162 0.37 20.86 -12.65
CA ASP A 162 -0.72 21.83 -12.50
C ASP A 162 -0.64 22.47 -11.10
N PRO A 163 -0.22 23.74 -10.97
CA PRO A 163 -0.08 24.39 -9.67
C PRO A 163 -1.40 24.49 -8.89
N SER A 164 -2.55 24.42 -9.57
CA SER A 164 -3.87 24.49 -8.94
C SER A 164 -4.27 23.19 -8.22
N LYS A 165 -3.66 22.05 -8.59
CA LYS A 165 -3.90 20.74 -7.96
C LYS A 165 -3.08 20.51 -6.70
N GLY A 166 -2.34 21.52 -6.26
CA GLY A 166 -1.51 21.47 -5.07
C GLY A 166 -0.13 20.86 -5.30
N VAL A 167 0.69 20.94 -4.26
CA VAL A 167 2.11 20.56 -4.31
C VAL A 167 2.34 19.04 -4.29
N GLN A 168 1.32 18.24 -3.94
CA GLN A 168 1.44 16.80 -3.73
C GLN A 168 1.29 15.95 -5.01
N GLN A 169 1.33 16.56 -6.18
CA GLN A 169 1.09 15.88 -7.44
C GLN A 169 2.26 14.99 -7.86
N VAL A 170 1.93 13.84 -8.45
CA VAL A 170 2.85 13.00 -9.22
C VAL A 170 2.54 13.25 -10.70
N PRO A 171 3.49 13.73 -11.53
CA PRO A 171 3.23 14.16 -12.91
C PRO A 171 3.14 12.96 -13.87
N ILE A 172 2.27 12.01 -13.55
CA ILE A 172 2.02 10.79 -14.34
C ILE A 172 0.51 10.58 -14.45
N SER A 173 0.06 10.23 -15.65
CA SER A 173 -1.29 9.70 -15.88
C SER A 173 -1.24 8.33 -16.52
N CYS A 174 -2.29 7.55 -16.26
CA CYS A 174 -2.61 6.34 -17.01
C CYS A 174 -3.68 6.67 -18.04
N VAL A 175 -3.42 6.40 -19.32
CA VAL A 175 -4.33 6.74 -20.42
C VAL A 175 -4.62 5.54 -21.32
N ASP A 176 -5.68 5.63 -22.10
CA ASP A 176 -6.03 4.62 -23.11
C ASP A 176 -5.28 4.82 -24.46
N GLU A 177 -5.68 4.04 -25.46
CA GLU A 177 -5.16 4.13 -26.83
C GLU A 177 -5.44 5.48 -27.53
N TYR A 178 -6.46 6.21 -27.10
CA TYR A 178 -6.84 7.53 -27.62
C TYR A 178 -6.19 8.69 -26.85
N GLY A 179 -5.57 8.41 -25.71
CA GLY A 179 -4.94 9.40 -24.84
C GLY A 179 -5.88 9.94 -23.76
N GLU A 180 -7.06 9.33 -23.59
CA GLU A 180 -8.01 9.70 -22.54
C GLU A 180 -7.57 9.11 -21.20
N LYS A 181 -7.67 9.90 -20.12
CA LYS A 181 -7.28 9.46 -18.79
C LYS A 181 -8.18 8.34 -18.29
N LEU A 182 -7.57 7.26 -17.83
CA LEU A 182 -8.28 6.15 -17.22
C LEU A 182 -8.73 6.50 -15.80
N PRO A 183 -9.86 5.93 -15.33
CA PRO A 183 -10.34 6.17 -13.97
C PRO A 183 -9.45 5.49 -12.92
N PRO A 184 -9.49 5.91 -11.63
CA PRO A 184 -8.67 5.33 -10.56
C PRO A 184 -8.85 3.82 -10.33
N THR A 185 -9.93 3.21 -10.83
CA THR A 185 -10.11 1.74 -10.78
C THR A 185 -9.23 0.98 -11.77
N GLN A 186 -8.57 1.69 -12.70
CA GLN A 186 -7.73 1.09 -13.76
C GLN A 186 -6.24 1.41 -13.60
N TYR A 187 -5.85 2.15 -12.57
CA TYR A 187 -4.45 2.41 -12.29
C TYR A 187 -4.21 2.79 -10.83
N VAL A 188 -2.97 2.61 -10.39
CA VAL A 188 -2.48 3.09 -9.10
C VAL A 188 -1.04 3.53 -9.24
N ILE A 189 -0.68 4.60 -8.55
CA ILE A 189 0.70 5.04 -8.36
C ILE A 189 1.02 4.80 -6.90
N GLY A 190 2.00 3.95 -6.63
CA GLY A 190 2.48 3.66 -5.30
C GLY A 190 3.88 4.23 -5.06
N LEU A 191 4.26 4.24 -3.79
CA LEU A 191 5.62 4.54 -3.37
C LEU A 191 6.11 3.47 -2.41
N THR A 192 7.39 3.12 -2.54
CA THR A 192 8.10 2.23 -1.62
C THR A 192 9.20 3.04 -0.97
N ARG A 193 9.23 3.03 0.37
CA ARG A 193 10.26 3.70 1.16
C ARG A 193 11.24 2.64 1.66
N VAL A 194 12.52 2.84 1.40
CA VAL A 194 13.60 2.02 1.95
C VAL A 194 14.46 2.92 2.81
N TYR A 195 14.55 2.59 4.09
CA TYR A 195 15.37 3.33 5.03
C TYR A 195 16.77 2.73 5.07
N ALA A 196 17.77 3.56 5.35
CA ALA A 196 19.14 3.15 5.53
C ALA A 196 19.69 3.64 6.86
N TYR A 197 20.29 2.73 7.62
CA TYR A 197 20.86 2.99 8.93
C TYR A 197 22.29 2.46 9.01
N ALA A 198 23.10 3.04 9.89
CA ALA A 198 24.47 2.58 10.08
C ALA A 198 24.51 1.21 10.76
N ASN A 199 23.70 1.05 11.81
CA ASN A 199 23.77 -0.10 12.71
C ASN A 199 22.45 -0.87 12.87
N ARG A 200 21.30 -0.29 12.48
CA ARG A 200 20.02 -1.01 12.58
C ARG A 200 19.87 -2.01 11.44
N VAL A 201 19.25 -3.14 11.77
CA VAL A 201 18.79 -4.15 10.81
C VAL A 201 17.30 -4.41 11.03
N ASN A 202 16.60 -4.80 9.97
CA ASN A 202 15.23 -5.29 10.04
C ASN A 202 15.08 -6.45 9.05
N ASN A 203 14.34 -7.49 9.42
CA ASN A 203 14.02 -8.60 8.54
C ASN A 203 12.56 -8.53 8.08
N ASN A 204 12.25 -9.13 6.95
CA ASN A 204 10.85 -9.31 6.59
C ASN A 204 10.19 -10.32 7.54
N PRO A 205 8.92 -10.12 7.93
CA PRO A 205 8.16 -11.12 8.67
C PRO A 205 8.07 -12.46 7.92
N VAL A 206 7.69 -13.51 8.63
CA VAL A 206 7.52 -14.86 8.08
C VAL A 206 6.08 -15.31 8.27
N ILE A 207 5.49 -15.92 7.25
CA ILE A 207 4.20 -16.62 7.34
C ILE A 207 4.50 -18.11 7.43
N GLU A 208 4.12 -18.74 8.55
CA GLU A 208 4.26 -20.19 8.75
C GLU A 208 3.09 -20.97 8.18
N GLY A 209 1.92 -20.34 8.09
CA GLY A 209 0.73 -20.96 7.51
C GLY A 209 -0.50 -20.08 7.60
N LEU A 210 -1.56 -20.57 6.97
CA LEU A 210 -2.89 -20.00 7.01
C LEU A 210 -3.86 -21.04 7.57
N THR A 211 -4.92 -20.59 8.23
CA THR A 211 -6.01 -21.48 8.65
C THR A 211 -7.36 -20.98 8.19
N PHE A 212 -8.26 -21.92 7.88
CA PHE A 212 -9.66 -21.71 7.59
C PHE A 212 -10.50 -22.56 8.55
N GLN A 213 -11.38 -21.92 9.31
CA GLN A 213 -12.14 -22.59 10.38
C GLN A 213 -11.24 -23.37 11.35
N GLY A 214 -10.03 -22.86 11.62
CA GLY A 214 -9.01 -23.49 12.47
C GLY A 214 -8.24 -24.65 11.83
N ALA A 215 -8.58 -25.06 10.60
CA ALA A 215 -7.83 -26.09 9.87
C ALA A 215 -6.78 -25.44 8.93
N PRO A 216 -5.59 -26.04 8.75
CA PRO A 216 -4.59 -25.51 7.82
C PRO A 216 -5.09 -25.43 6.38
N ILE A 217 -4.73 -24.36 5.67
CA ILE A 217 -4.98 -24.18 4.24
C ILE A 217 -3.74 -24.62 3.47
N ASP A 218 -3.92 -25.41 2.40
CA ASP A 218 -2.90 -25.54 1.34
C ASP A 218 -3.07 -24.35 0.37
N PRO A 219 -2.12 -23.41 0.28
CA PRO A 219 -2.27 -22.22 -0.55
C PRO A 219 -2.46 -22.52 -2.05
N LYS A 220 -2.04 -23.70 -2.52
CA LYS A 220 -2.20 -24.09 -3.93
C LYS A 220 -3.59 -24.64 -4.23
N VAL A 221 -4.25 -25.23 -3.23
CA VAL A 221 -5.59 -25.82 -3.36
C VAL A 221 -6.66 -24.82 -2.95
N GLY A 222 -6.37 -24.00 -1.93
CA GLY A 222 -7.29 -23.00 -1.40
C GLY A 222 -8.46 -23.59 -0.63
N ILE A 223 -9.61 -22.90 -0.68
CA ILE A 223 -10.81 -23.25 0.07
C ILE A 223 -12.04 -23.30 -0.83
N THR A 224 -13.05 -24.07 -0.42
CA THR A 224 -14.38 -24.06 -1.02
C THR A 224 -15.40 -23.64 0.02
N VAL A 225 -16.29 -22.73 -0.34
CA VAL A 225 -17.29 -22.15 0.56
C VAL A 225 -18.64 -22.06 -0.15
N ASP A 226 -19.72 -22.13 0.61
CA ASP A 226 -21.04 -21.81 0.08
C ASP A 226 -21.19 -20.29 -0.06
N ARG A 227 -21.85 -19.85 -1.12
CA ARG A 227 -22.25 -18.45 -1.31
C ARG A 227 -23.17 -17.99 -0.19
N CYS A 228 -23.22 -16.67 0.02
CA CYS A 228 -24.25 -16.14 0.88
C CYS A 228 -25.64 -16.26 0.22
N THR A 229 -26.61 -16.81 0.95
CA THR A 229 -28.01 -16.96 0.50
C THR A 229 -28.95 -15.90 1.08
N ALA A 230 -28.42 -14.96 1.86
CA ALA A 230 -29.21 -13.85 2.39
C ALA A 230 -29.87 -13.07 1.22
N LYS A 231 -31.16 -12.79 1.35
CA LYS A 231 -31.95 -12.14 0.29
C LYS A 231 -31.69 -10.64 0.19
N ASP A 232 -31.20 -10.04 1.28
CA ASP A 232 -30.88 -8.62 1.36
C ASP A 232 -29.37 -8.47 1.57
N VAL A 233 -28.73 -7.66 0.72
CA VAL A 233 -27.27 -7.38 0.80
C VAL A 233 -26.89 -6.69 2.11
N ASP A 234 -27.84 -6.04 2.77
CA ASP A 234 -27.67 -5.38 4.08
C ASP A 234 -27.71 -6.36 5.27
N LYS A 235 -27.98 -7.65 5.02
CA LYS A 235 -28.02 -8.70 6.04
C LYS A 235 -26.83 -9.65 5.92
N LEU A 236 -25.64 -9.12 5.70
CA LEU A 236 -24.41 -9.92 5.67
C LEU A 236 -24.16 -10.70 6.98
N GLN A 237 -24.74 -10.24 8.09
CA GLN A 237 -24.76 -10.96 9.37
C GLN A 237 -25.52 -12.30 9.32
N ASP A 238 -26.39 -12.50 8.33
CA ASP A 238 -27.13 -13.75 8.13
C ASP A 238 -26.33 -14.74 7.26
N CYS A 239 -25.18 -14.31 6.69
CA CYS A 239 -24.26 -15.19 5.98
C CYS A 239 -23.42 -16.02 6.97
N PRO A 240 -22.99 -17.24 6.60
CA PRO A 240 -22.08 -18.02 7.44
C PRO A 240 -20.81 -17.24 7.79
N GLU A 241 -20.46 -17.19 9.07
CA GLU A 241 -19.19 -16.58 9.51
C GLU A 241 -18.04 -17.53 9.18
N LEU A 242 -17.21 -17.14 8.21
CA LEU A 242 -16.06 -17.92 7.79
C LEU A 242 -14.77 -17.36 8.39
N LYS A 243 -14.11 -18.14 9.25
CA LYS A 243 -12.92 -17.67 9.98
C LYS A 243 -11.65 -17.96 9.18
N VAL A 244 -10.86 -16.92 8.93
CA VAL A 244 -9.52 -16.99 8.34
C VAL A 244 -8.52 -16.46 9.37
N ASP A 245 -7.36 -17.09 9.47
CA ASP A 245 -6.27 -16.63 10.34
C ASP A 245 -4.91 -16.91 9.71
N VAL A 246 -3.89 -16.18 10.14
CA VAL A 246 -2.51 -16.31 9.69
C VAL A 246 -1.58 -16.60 10.85
N GLN A 247 -0.73 -17.61 10.67
CA GLN A 247 0.27 -17.97 11.66
C GLN A 247 1.60 -17.28 11.33
N VAL A 248 2.04 -16.44 12.24
CA VAL A 248 3.30 -15.69 12.18
C VAL A 248 4.09 -16.00 13.46
N PRO A 249 5.37 -16.40 13.37
CA PRO A 249 6.14 -16.79 14.54
C PRO A 249 6.55 -15.58 15.37
N ALA A 250 6.79 -15.81 16.66
CA ALA A 250 7.24 -14.75 17.57
C ALA A 250 8.60 -14.15 17.18
N THR A 251 9.39 -14.85 16.35
CA THR A 251 10.64 -14.34 15.78
C THR A 251 10.44 -13.19 14.80
N SER A 252 9.25 -13.05 14.19
CA SER A 252 8.93 -11.90 13.34
C SER A 252 8.55 -10.64 14.12
N ASN A 253 8.43 -10.73 15.44
CA ASN A 253 8.26 -9.59 16.33
C ASN A 253 9.64 -9.26 16.92
N GLU A 254 10.48 -8.52 16.18
CA GLU A 254 11.86 -8.28 16.61
C GLU A 254 11.93 -7.14 17.63
N LEU A 255 13.06 -7.02 18.33
CA LEU A 255 13.34 -5.85 19.15
C LEU A 255 13.60 -4.64 18.25
N ASN A 256 12.96 -3.51 18.56
CA ASN A 256 13.24 -2.27 17.87
C ASN A 256 14.39 -1.55 18.59
N GLU A 257 15.60 -1.80 18.11
CA GLU A 257 16.83 -1.27 18.72
C GLU A 257 16.75 0.25 18.90
N GLY A 258 17.00 0.73 20.12
CA GLY A 258 16.97 2.16 20.45
C GLY A 258 15.61 2.71 20.87
N GLU A 259 14.51 2.00 20.60
CA GLU A 259 13.17 2.38 21.05
C GLU A 259 12.86 1.80 22.43
N LYS A 260 12.34 2.65 23.32
CA LYS A 260 11.98 2.29 24.69
C LYS A 260 10.67 2.93 25.10
N ASP A 261 9.93 2.27 25.98
CA ASP A 261 8.76 2.88 26.60
C ASP A 261 9.15 3.90 27.69
N VAL A 262 8.14 4.45 28.36
CA VAL A 262 8.30 5.46 29.43
C VAL A 262 9.09 4.95 30.63
N ASP A 263 9.16 3.63 30.83
CA ASP A 263 9.87 2.97 31.93
C ASP A 263 11.27 2.51 31.49
N GLY A 264 11.67 2.77 30.24
CA GLY A 264 12.95 2.40 29.67
C GLY A 264 13.03 0.95 29.16
N THR A 265 11.91 0.25 29.11
CA THR A 265 11.82 -1.12 28.59
C THR A 265 11.96 -1.11 27.06
N PRO A 266 12.85 -1.92 26.47
CA PRO A 266 12.97 -2.02 25.02
C PRO A 266 11.64 -2.38 24.36
N LEU A 267 11.25 -1.60 23.35
CA LEU A 267 10.06 -1.89 22.55
C LEU A 267 10.37 -2.92 21.48
N ARG A 268 9.34 -3.67 21.11
CA ARG A 268 9.33 -4.58 19.97
C ARG A 268 8.63 -3.95 18.78
N GLU A 269 8.72 -4.61 17.65
CA GLU A 269 7.98 -4.23 16.44
C GLU A 269 6.48 -4.39 16.60
N LEU A 270 5.73 -3.63 15.83
CA LEU A 270 4.32 -3.89 15.61
C LEU A 270 4.21 -4.77 14.38
N VAL A 271 3.53 -5.91 14.47
CA VAL A 271 3.31 -6.82 13.33
C VAL A 271 1.82 -7.00 13.13
N TRP A 272 1.33 -6.81 11.91
CA TRP A 272 -0.08 -6.96 11.56
C TRP A 272 -0.26 -7.66 10.21
N ALA A 273 -1.43 -8.25 10.01
CA ALA A 273 -1.84 -8.80 8.72
C ALA A 273 -2.96 -7.94 8.11
N SER A 274 -2.82 -7.61 6.83
CA SER A 274 -3.90 -7.08 6.00
C SER A 274 -4.44 -8.18 5.10
N PHE A 275 -5.75 -8.21 4.88
CA PHE A 275 -6.41 -9.23 4.10
C PHE A 275 -7.13 -8.60 2.92
N PHE A 276 -7.09 -9.26 1.76
CA PHE A 276 -7.74 -8.77 0.56
C PHE A 276 -8.48 -9.89 -0.17
N ALA A 277 -9.57 -9.57 -0.86
CA ALA A 277 -10.38 -10.54 -1.58
C ALA A 277 -10.79 -10.01 -2.95
N SER A 278 -10.67 -10.84 -4.00
CA SER A 278 -11.25 -10.53 -5.32
C SER A 278 -12.72 -10.92 -5.42
N THR A 279 -13.20 -11.70 -4.45
CA THR A 279 -14.59 -12.14 -4.35
C THR A 279 -14.99 -12.24 -2.87
N GLY A 280 -16.16 -11.75 -2.52
CA GLY A 280 -16.55 -11.55 -1.11
C GLY A 280 -15.82 -10.36 -0.47
N THR A 281 -15.84 -10.29 0.85
CA THR A 281 -15.18 -9.24 1.63
C THR A 281 -14.73 -9.75 3.00
N PHE A 282 -13.86 -9.02 3.69
CA PHE A 282 -13.59 -9.27 5.11
C PHE A 282 -14.29 -8.24 6.00
N ASP A 283 -14.55 -8.60 7.26
CA ASP A 283 -15.17 -7.71 8.25
C ASP A 283 -14.20 -6.64 8.84
N GLY A 284 -13.02 -6.49 8.25
CA GLY A 284 -12.05 -5.45 8.54
C GLY A 284 -10.87 -5.49 7.57
N ASP A 285 -10.01 -4.49 7.63
CA ASP A 285 -8.88 -4.37 6.69
C ASP A 285 -7.59 -5.01 7.21
N ALA A 286 -7.46 -5.13 8.53
CA ALA A 286 -6.27 -5.70 9.17
C ALA A 286 -6.56 -6.36 10.52
N ARG A 287 -5.61 -7.17 10.99
CA ARG A 287 -5.52 -7.73 12.34
C ARG A 287 -4.13 -7.51 12.89
N LEU A 288 -4.07 -6.92 14.08
CA LEU A 288 -2.82 -6.87 14.85
C LEU A 288 -2.45 -8.30 15.23
N LEU A 289 -1.18 -8.67 15.06
CA LEU A 289 -0.66 -9.99 15.42
C LEU A 289 0.27 -9.89 16.63
N TYR A 290 1.09 -8.85 16.66
CA TYR A 290 2.02 -8.56 17.74
C TYR A 290 2.02 -7.07 18.08
N ASP A 291 1.86 -6.74 19.35
CA ASP A 291 2.04 -5.38 19.86
C ASP A 291 3.48 -5.12 20.33
N THR A 292 3.82 -3.84 20.52
CA THR A 292 5.19 -3.41 20.81
C THR A 292 5.66 -3.69 22.24
N ARG A 293 4.76 -4.05 23.16
CA ARG A 293 5.03 -4.23 24.60
C ARG A 293 4.79 -5.66 25.07
N THR A 294 3.64 -6.24 24.76
CA THR A 294 3.22 -7.56 25.31
C THR A 294 3.48 -8.71 24.35
N GLY A 295 3.75 -8.43 23.07
CA GLY A 295 4.04 -9.43 22.06
C GLY A 295 2.75 -9.93 21.40
N LYS A 296 2.56 -11.25 21.33
CA LYS A 296 1.44 -11.85 20.57
C LYS A 296 0.09 -11.45 21.15
N VAL A 297 -0.82 -10.95 20.31
CA VAL A 297 -2.19 -10.64 20.72
C VAL A 297 -3.11 -11.86 20.56
N GLY A 298 -4.18 -11.91 21.35
CA GLY A 298 -5.03 -13.10 21.48
C GLY A 298 -6.04 -13.33 20.34
N ASP A 299 -6.58 -12.28 19.74
CA ASP A 299 -7.56 -12.38 18.66
C ASP A 299 -6.98 -11.85 17.34
N THR A 300 -6.52 -12.78 16.50
CA THR A 300 -5.94 -12.51 15.18
C THR A 300 -6.84 -12.94 14.04
N VAL A 301 -8.00 -13.54 14.36
CA VAL A 301 -8.92 -14.12 13.38
C VAL A 301 -9.67 -13.01 12.65
N ILE A 302 -9.80 -13.14 11.34
CA ILE A 302 -10.64 -12.28 10.51
C ILE A 302 -11.83 -13.05 9.94
N ARG A 303 -12.99 -12.39 9.82
CA ARG A 303 -14.17 -13.02 9.23
C ARG A 303 -14.23 -12.69 7.74
N TYR A 304 -14.27 -13.73 6.93
CA TYR A 304 -14.56 -13.68 5.51
C TYR A 304 -16.06 -13.85 5.28
N LEU A 305 -16.61 -12.97 4.45
CA LEU A 305 -18.02 -12.94 4.05
C LEU A 305 -18.08 -13.33 2.57
N PRO A 306 -18.59 -14.53 2.23
CA PRO A 306 -18.68 -14.97 0.86
C PRO A 306 -19.72 -14.13 0.10
N PRO A 307 -19.53 -13.90 -1.22
CA PRO A 307 -20.48 -13.15 -2.03
C PRO A 307 -21.78 -13.93 -2.24
N ALA A 308 -22.83 -13.25 -2.71
CA ALA A 308 -24.08 -13.89 -3.09
C ALA A 308 -24.01 -14.64 -4.43
N ILE A 309 -23.11 -14.20 -5.31
CA ILE A 309 -22.91 -14.74 -6.66
C ILE A 309 -21.79 -15.80 -6.59
N PRO A 310 -22.04 -17.06 -7.01
CA PRO A 310 -20.99 -18.08 -7.11
C PRO A 310 -19.86 -17.65 -8.05
N GLY A 311 -18.67 -18.16 -7.80
CA GLY A 311 -17.52 -17.91 -8.66
C GLY A 311 -16.20 -18.19 -7.98
N ASP A 312 -15.15 -18.14 -8.78
CA ASP A 312 -13.78 -18.31 -8.31
C ASP A 312 -13.16 -16.94 -8.00
N GLY A 313 -12.28 -16.92 -7.01
CA GLY A 313 -11.47 -15.74 -6.70
C GLY A 313 -10.20 -16.09 -5.95
N THR A 314 -9.55 -15.06 -5.45
CA THR A 314 -8.30 -15.15 -4.69
C THR A 314 -8.45 -14.35 -3.42
N LEU A 315 -7.96 -14.92 -2.32
CA LEU A 315 -7.74 -14.23 -1.06
C LEU A 315 -6.24 -13.99 -0.89
N TRP A 316 -5.86 -12.78 -0.49
CA TRP A 316 -4.48 -12.42 -0.17
C TRP A 316 -4.35 -12.12 1.31
N THR A 317 -3.23 -12.51 1.89
CA THR A 317 -2.81 -12.12 3.24
C THR A 317 -1.45 -11.47 3.15
N VAL A 318 -1.33 -10.23 3.65
CA VAL A 318 -0.09 -9.46 3.66
C VAL A 318 0.29 -9.17 5.11
N VAL A 319 1.39 -9.75 5.57
CA VAL A 319 1.94 -9.46 6.90
C VAL A 319 2.99 -8.37 6.77
N LYS A 320 2.88 -7.35 7.63
CA LYS A 320 3.77 -6.18 7.66
C LYS A 320 4.26 -5.93 9.07
N ASP A 321 5.45 -5.35 9.17
CA ASP A 321 5.93 -4.70 10.38
C ASP A 321 5.95 -3.17 10.24
N ASN A 322 6.14 -2.46 11.35
CA ASN A 322 6.20 -1.00 11.37
C ASN A 322 7.56 -0.42 10.96
N ARG A 323 8.47 -1.25 10.44
CA ARG A 323 9.83 -0.92 10.03
C ARG A 323 10.08 -1.27 8.55
N GLY A 324 9.01 -1.43 7.79
CA GLY A 324 9.02 -1.57 6.33
C GLY A 324 9.19 -3.00 5.83
N GLY A 325 9.25 -3.99 6.73
CA GLY A 325 9.23 -5.39 6.32
C GLY A 325 7.82 -5.83 5.94
N ALA A 326 7.76 -6.69 4.94
CA ALA A 326 6.53 -7.22 4.41
C ALA A 326 6.73 -8.62 3.84
N VAL A 327 5.70 -9.44 3.93
CA VAL A 327 5.60 -10.74 3.27
C VAL A 327 4.13 -10.99 2.96
N TRP A 328 3.84 -11.82 1.96
CA TRP A 328 2.47 -12.16 1.62
C TRP A 328 2.36 -13.58 1.14
N THR A 329 1.13 -14.04 1.13
CA THR A 329 0.69 -15.28 0.50
C THR A 329 -0.72 -15.07 -0.05
N ASP A 330 -1.12 -15.93 -0.96
CA ASP A 330 -2.45 -15.94 -1.55
C ASP A 330 -2.91 -17.38 -1.76
N PHE A 331 -4.23 -17.54 -1.86
CA PHE A 331 -4.84 -18.83 -2.10
C PHE A 331 -6.19 -18.67 -2.82
N PRO A 332 -6.58 -19.66 -3.64
CA PRO A 332 -7.86 -19.60 -4.34
C PRO A 332 -9.03 -19.81 -3.38
N VAL A 333 -10.16 -19.19 -3.70
CA VAL A 333 -11.44 -19.42 -3.05
C VAL A 333 -12.48 -19.77 -4.11
N HIS A 334 -13.17 -20.88 -3.90
CA HIS A 334 -14.23 -21.38 -4.78
C HIS A 334 -15.58 -21.21 -4.07
N VAL A 335 -16.41 -20.30 -4.56
CA VAL A 335 -17.73 -20.01 -4.01
C VAL A 335 -18.81 -20.75 -4.79
N LYS A 336 -19.59 -21.60 -4.12
CA LYS A 336 -20.65 -22.44 -4.72
C LYS A 336 -22.05 -21.92 -4.43
#